data_AF-A0A924RRS2-F1
#
_entry.id   AF-A0A924RRS2-F1
#
_cell.length_a   1.000
_cell.length_b   1.000
_cell.length_c   1.000
_cell.angle_alpha   90.00
_cell.angle_beta   90.00
_cell.angle_gamma   90.00
#
_symmetry.space_group_name_H-M   'P 1'
#
loop_
_entity.id
_entity.type
_entity.pdbx_description
1 polymer ?
#
loop_
_entity_poly.entity_id
_entity_poly.type
_entity_poly.pdbx_seq_one_letter_code
_entity_poly.pdbx_strand_id
1 'polypeptide(L)'
;MPSVASGRKAPVLDAVSEWAGTQGFAYTGLGDSTGFALTGQVAGKSWKLERGKSTRDYIHGEELRARAELNLNDDVSVLIMNRPLKEALEKRAYEMYTDTLQTTADPSLPEEMRWLAMYPEAGWDSLAPEFWKRYA
;
A
#
# COMPACT_ATOMS: atom_id res chain seq x y z
N MET A 1 -37.48 -0.23 -30.21
CA MET A 1 -36.49 0.58 -29.49
C MET A 1 -35.43 -0.37 -28.93
N PRO A 2 -34.25 -0.54 -29.56
CA PRO A 2 -33.19 -1.35 -28.97
C PRO A 2 -32.39 -0.50 -27.97
N SER A 3 -32.20 -1.04 -26.77
CA SER A 3 -31.40 -0.42 -25.71
C SER A 3 -29.92 -0.71 -25.95
N VAL A 4 -29.12 0.35 -26.04
CA VAL A 4 -27.65 0.31 -25.99
C VAL A 4 -27.20 1.02 -24.71
N ALA A 5 -26.50 0.29 -23.86
CA ALA A 5 -25.41 0.75 -22.99
C ALA A 5 -24.69 -0.53 -22.49
N SER A 6 -23.72 -1.06 -23.21
CA SER A 6 -22.29 -0.68 -23.17
C SER A 6 -21.78 -0.45 -21.75
N GLY A 7 -21.21 -1.50 -21.15
CA GLY A 7 -20.46 -1.44 -19.91
C GLY A 7 -19.15 -2.21 -20.04
N ARG A 8 -18.26 -1.79 -20.94
CA ARG A 8 -16.89 -2.33 -21.01
C ARG A 8 -16.09 -1.80 -19.81
N LYS A 9 -16.10 -2.55 -18.70
CA LYS A 9 -15.13 -2.43 -17.60
C LYS A 9 -14.46 -3.79 -17.43
N ALA A 10 -13.24 -3.96 -17.95
CA ALA A 10 -12.23 -4.90 -17.41
C ALA A 10 -10.81 -4.90 -18.05
N PRO A 11 -10.36 -3.99 -18.96
CA PRO A 11 -9.07 -4.20 -19.65
C PRO A 11 -7.84 -4.24 -18.74
N VAL A 12 -7.90 -3.62 -17.55
CA VAL A 12 -6.79 -3.58 -16.60
C VAL A 12 -6.66 -4.86 -15.78
N LEU A 13 -7.76 -5.51 -15.40
CA LEU A 13 -7.71 -6.77 -14.65
C LEU A 13 -7.21 -7.91 -15.53
N ASP A 14 -7.63 -7.91 -16.79
CA ASP A 14 -7.17 -8.86 -17.80
C ASP A 14 -5.65 -8.74 -17.99
N ALA A 15 -5.13 -7.51 -18.11
CA ALA A 15 -3.69 -7.27 -18.24
C ALA A 15 -2.87 -7.73 -17.01
N VAL A 16 -3.39 -7.55 -15.79
CA VAL A 16 -2.71 -8.01 -14.56
C VAL A 16 -2.73 -9.54 -14.46
N SER A 17 -3.84 -10.18 -14.82
CA SER A 17 -3.94 -11.64 -14.85
C SER A 17 -2.99 -12.25 -15.88
N GLU A 18 -2.91 -11.67 -17.08
CA GLU A 18 -1.97 -12.08 -18.12
C GLU A 18 -0.52 -11.93 -17.65
N TRP A 19 -0.16 -10.74 -17.13
CA TRP A 19 1.16 -10.49 -16.57
C TRP A 19 1.51 -11.48 -15.46
N ALA A 20 0.59 -11.74 -14.52
CA ALA A 20 0.80 -12.72 -13.46
C ALA A 20 1.11 -14.11 -14.03
N GLY A 21 0.38 -14.53 -15.07
CA GLY A 21 0.67 -15.76 -15.81
C GLY A 21 2.08 -15.79 -16.40
N THR A 22 2.55 -14.69 -17.01
CA THR A 22 3.93 -14.62 -17.55
C THR A 22 5.01 -14.76 -16.48
N GLN A 23 4.71 -14.39 -15.24
CA GLN A 23 5.62 -14.48 -14.10
C GLN A 23 5.49 -15.81 -13.32
N GLY A 24 4.55 -16.69 -13.71
CA GLY A 24 4.26 -17.92 -12.99
C GLY A 24 3.51 -17.71 -11.67
N PHE A 25 2.83 -16.58 -11.52
CA PHE A 25 2.02 -16.27 -10.33
C PHE A 25 0.58 -16.72 -10.51
N ALA A 26 -0.05 -17.13 -9.41
CA ALA A 26 -1.47 -17.45 -9.37
C ALA A 26 -2.28 -16.18 -9.13
N TYR A 27 -3.24 -15.93 -10.04
CA TYR A 27 -4.18 -14.80 -9.97
C TYR A 27 -5.56 -15.29 -9.52
N THR A 28 -6.24 -14.50 -8.68
CA THR A 28 -7.62 -14.75 -8.26
C THR A 28 -8.41 -13.45 -8.24
N GLY A 29 -9.46 -13.34 -9.05
CA GLY A 29 -10.38 -12.20 -9.01
C GLY A 29 -11.28 -12.26 -7.78
N LEU A 30 -11.48 -11.13 -7.10
CA LEU A 30 -12.22 -11.04 -5.84
C LEU A 30 -13.64 -10.48 -6.04
N GLY A 31 -14.46 -11.06 -6.94
CA GLY A 31 -15.92 -10.82 -7.07
C GLY A 31 -16.39 -9.40 -7.45
N ASP A 32 -15.85 -8.36 -6.80
CA ASP A 32 -15.96 -6.96 -7.12
C ASP A 32 -15.10 -6.63 -8.35
N SER A 33 -15.62 -5.80 -9.26
CA SER A 33 -15.04 -5.53 -10.59
C SER A 33 -13.63 -4.92 -10.62
N THR A 34 -12.98 -4.72 -9.47
CA THR A 34 -11.64 -4.13 -9.34
C THR A 34 -10.72 -4.86 -8.36
N GLY A 35 -11.23 -5.81 -7.59
CA GLY A 35 -10.48 -6.54 -6.57
C GLY A 35 -9.79 -7.78 -7.11
N PHE A 36 -8.56 -8.04 -6.71
CA PHE A 36 -7.82 -9.25 -7.06
C PHE A 36 -6.79 -9.63 -6.01
N ALA A 37 -6.35 -10.88 -6.04
CA ALA A 37 -5.23 -11.40 -5.28
C ALA A 37 -4.21 -12.08 -6.21
N LEU A 38 -2.93 -11.90 -5.90
CA LEU A 38 -1.79 -12.58 -6.50
C LEU A 38 -1.08 -13.39 -5.43
N THR A 39 -0.65 -14.59 -5.78
CA THR A 39 0.21 -15.42 -4.93
C THR A 39 1.29 -16.08 -5.76
N GLY A 40 2.44 -16.35 -5.15
CA GLY A 40 3.52 -17.04 -5.83
C GLY A 40 4.78 -17.09 -4.98
N GLN A 41 5.92 -17.32 -5.65
CA GLN A 41 7.23 -17.26 -5.03
C GLN A 41 8.14 -16.27 -5.76
N VAL A 42 8.90 -15.48 -4.99
CA VAL A 42 9.98 -14.62 -5.51
C VAL A 42 11.24 -14.99 -4.74
N ALA A 43 12.32 -15.32 -5.46
CA ALA A 43 13.57 -15.80 -4.85
C ALA A 43 13.36 -16.97 -3.85
N GLY A 44 12.41 -17.86 -4.12
CA GLY A 44 12.07 -19.01 -3.26
C GLY A 44 11.27 -18.66 -2.00
N LYS A 45 10.78 -17.42 -1.88
CA LYS A 45 9.96 -16.96 -0.76
C LYS A 45 8.51 -16.78 -1.16
N SER A 46 7.61 -17.31 -0.35
CA SER A 46 6.17 -17.14 -0.57
C SER A 46 5.79 -15.68 -0.40
N TRP A 47 4.97 -15.17 -1.32
CA TRP A 47 4.42 -13.84 -1.24
C TRP A 47 2.96 -13.82 -1.68
N LYS A 48 2.25 -12.79 -1.24
CA LYS A 48 0.85 -12.53 -1.58
C LYS A 48 0.66 -11.03 -1.74
N LEU A 49 -0.13 -10.63 -2.75
CA LEU A 49 -0.60 -9.27 -2.92
C LEU A 49 -2.10 -9.26 -3.14
N GLU A 50 -2.78 -8.27 -2.58
CA GLU A 50 -4.20 -8.06 -2.74
C GLU A 50 -4.46 -6.61 -3.12
N ARG A 51 -5.37 -6.40 -4.07
CA ARG A 51 -6.02 -5.11 -4.31
C ARG A 51 -7.46 -5.19 -3.86
N GLY A 52 -7.91 -4.23 -3.06
CA GLY A 52 -9.29 -4.17 -2.61
C GLY A 52 -9.73 -2.78 -2.19
N LYS A 53 -10.95 -2.67 -1.68
CA LYS A 53 -11.44 -1.44 -1.04
C LYS A 53 -10.50 -1.07 0.11
N SER A 54 -10.15 0.21 0.21
CA SER A 54 -9.34 0.68 1.32
C SER A 54 -9.98 0.40 2.67
N THR A 55 -9.16 -0.13 3.58
CA THR A 55 -9.47 -0.29 5.01
C THR A 55 -9.05 0.91 5.85
N ARG A 56 -8.29 1.84 5.24
CA ARG A 56 -7.74 3.05 5.87
C ARG A 56 -8.40 4.28 5.26
N ASP A 57 -8.87 5.19 6.10
CA ASP A 57 -9.58 6.40 5.65
C ASP A 57 -8.68 7.40 4.89
N TYR A 58 -7.37 7.31 5.08
CA TYR A 58 -6.35 8.13 4.42
C TYR A 58 -5.82 7.53 3.10
N ILE A 59 -6.26 6.34 2.70
CA ILE A 59 -5.97 5.78 1.38
C ILE A 59 -7.18 6.03 0.47
N HIS A 60 -6.95 6.82 -0.58
CA HIS A 60 -7.99 7.14 -1.55
C HIS A 60 -8.10 6.05 -2.63
N GLY A 61 -9.31 5.56 -2.89
CA GLY A 61 -9.57 4.57 -3.93
C GLY A 61 -9.33 3.14 -3.45
N GLU A 62 -8.58 2.36 -4.24
CA GLU A 62 -8.21 0.99 -3.88
C GLU A 62 -6.88 0.93 -3.12
N GLU A 63 -6.81 0.01 -2.18
CA GLU A 63 -5.64 -0.28 -1.39
C GLU A 63 -4.94 -1.54 -1.93
N LEU A 64 -3.62 -1.45 -2.09
CA LEU A 64 -2.75 -2.58 -2.38
C LEU A 64 -2.07 -3.04 -1.10
N ARG A 65 -2.20 -4.33 -0.76
CA ARG A 65 -1.61 -4.94 0.43
C ARG A 65 -0.76 -6.11 0.00
N ALA A 66 0.52 -6.09 0.33
CA ALA A 66 1.43 -7.19 0.04
C ALA A 66 2.02 -7.78 1.33
N ARG A 67 2.29 -9.08 1.32
CA ARG A 67 2.98 -9.81 2.38
C ARG A 67 3.96 -10.78 1.74
N ALA A 68 5.14 -10.92 2.32
CA ALA A 68 6.15 -11.87 1.86
C ALA A 68 6.89 -12.47 3.05
N GLU A 69 7.36 -13.70 2.89
CA GLU A 69 8.25 -14.35 3.85
C GLU A 69 9.67 -13.81 3.67
N LEU A 70 10.09 -12.89 4.53
CA LEU A 70 11.41 -12.26 4.41
C LEU A 70 12.48 -12.89 5.31
N ASN A 71 12.13 -13.86 6.16
CA ASN A 71 13.02 -14.43 7.19
C ASN A 71 13.72 -13.34 8.04
N LEU A 72 13.02 -12.23 8.30
CA LEU A 72 13.50 -11.18 9.18
C LEU A 72 13.12 -11.52 10.63
N ASN A 73 13.81 -10.92 11.59
CA ASN A 73 13.37 -10.95 12.98
C ASN A 73 12.01 -10.21 13.08
N ASP A 74 11.08 -10.76 13.86
CA ASP A 74 9.75 -10.18 14.13
C ASP A 74 9.82 -8.79 14.77
N ASP A 75 10.94 -8.43 15.39
CA ASP A 75 11.20 -7.09 15.93
C ASP A 75 11.54 -6.05 14.83
N VAL A 76 11.76 -6.48 13.59
CA VAL A 76 12.12 -5.59 12.48
C VAL A 76 10.87 -5.10 11.78
N SER A 77 10.75 -3.78 11.74
CA SER A 77 9.61 -3.07 11.21
C SER A 77 10.09 -1.93 10.32
N VAL A 78 9.58 -1.87 9.08
CA VAL A 78 9.93 -0.82 8.10
C VAL A 78 8.65 -0.27 7.49
N LEU A 79 8.51 1.05 7.54
CA LEU A 79 7.41 1.79 6.91
C LEU A 79 7.97 2.56 5.72
N ILE A 80 7.43 2.27 4.53
CA ILE A 80 7.76 2.99 3.30
C ILE A 80 6.49 3.67 2.81
N MET A 81 6.55 4.97 2.61
CA MET A 81 5.42 5.77 2.11
C MET A 81 5.91 6.84 1.14
N ASN A 82 5.04 7.25 0.23
CA ASN A 82 5.33 8.40 -0.63
C ASN A 82 5.24 9.71 0.19
N ARG A 83 5.91 10.77 -0.30
CA ARG A 83 5.94 12.06 0.42
C ARG A 83 4.55 12.69 0.60
N PRO A 84 3.65 12.73 -0.40
CA PRO A 84 2.34 13.32 -0.19
C PRO A 84 1.52 12.63 0.91
N LEU A 85 1.59 11.30 1.00
CA LEU A 85 0.94 10.54 2.05
C LEU A 85 1.58 10.83 3.41
N LYS A 86 2.91 10.88 3.47
CA LYS A 86 3.64 11.26 4.69
C LYS A 86 3.21 12.62 5.21
N GLU A 87 3.26 13.65 4.36
CA GLU A 87 2.87 15.02 4.71
C GLU A 87 1.40 15.09 5.18
N ALA A 88 0.49 14.37 4.51
CA ALA A 88 -0.91 14.31 4.90
C ALA A 88 -1.11 13.65 6.28
N LEU A 89 -0.37 12.56 6.56
CA LEU A 89 -0.43 11.87 7.85
C LEU A 89 0.21 12.69 8.97
N GLU A 90 1.33 13.38 8.71
CA GLU A 90 1.98 14.27 9.67
C GLU A 90 1.09 15.45 10.03
N LYS A 91 0.48 16.10 9.04
CA LYS A 91 -0.46 17.20 9.28
C LYS A 91 -1.64 16.75 10.13
N ARG A 92 -2.22 15.58 9.82
CA ARG A 92 -3.33 15.00 10.58
C ARG A 92 -2.93 14.63 12.01
N ALA A 93 -1.73 14.10 12.20
CA ALA A 93 -1.20 13.83 13.54
C ALA A 93 -1.05 15.14 14.34
N TYR A 94 -0.49 16.19 13.73
CA TYR A 94 -0.36 17.50 14.37
C TYR A 94 -1.72 18.10 14.76
N GLU A 95 -2.70 18.06 13.86
CA GLU A 95 -4.06 18.56 14.14
C GLU A 95 -4.68 17.86 15.36
N MET A 96 -4.58 16.52 15.46
CA MET A 96 -5.05 15.76 16.62
C MET A 96 -4.32 16.12 17.92
N TYR A 97 -3.00 16.36 17.86
CA TYR A 97 -2.21 16.80 19.02
C TYR A 97 -2.54 18.24 19.46
N THR A 98 -2.86 19.14 18.53
CA THR A 98 -3.20 20.53 18.88
C THR A 98 -4.61 20.68 19.46
N ASP A 99 -5.54 19.79 19.07
CA ASP A 99 -6.93 19.80 19.54
C ASP A 99 -7.07 19.15 20.94
N THR A 100 -6.13 18.29 21.32
CA THR A 100 -6.10 17.64 22.64
C THR A 100 -4.78 17.91 23.34
N LEU A 101 -4.80 18.72 24.41
CA LEU A 101 -3.68 18.94 25.36
C LEU A 101 -3.34 17.65 26.15
N GLN A 102 -2.98 16.57 25.45
CA GLN A 102 -2.58 15.29 26.01
C GLN A 102 -1.36 14.78 25.23
N THR A 103 -0.18 15.09 25.76
CA THR A 103 1.12 14.58 25.33
C THR A 103 1.29 13.13 25.75
N THR A 104 0.59 12.21 25.08
CA THR A 104 0.93 10.79 25.07
C THR A 104 0.45 10.24 23.74
N ALA A 105 1.27 9.45 23.04
CA ALA A 105 0.88 8.81 21.79
C ALA A 105 -0.42 8.02 22.02
N ASP A 106 -1.54 8.60 21.60
CA ASP A 106 -2.87 8.05 21.84
C ASP A 106 -2.94 6.68 21.13
N PRO A 107 -3.29 5.58 21.84
CA PRO A 107 -3.50 4.27 21.23
C PRO A 107 -4.55 4.26 20.10
N SER A 108 -5.38 5.30 20.01
CA SER A 108 -6.32 5.51 18.91
C SER A 108 -5.66 5.88 17.58
N LEU A 109 -4.40 6.32 17.59
CA LEU A 109 -3.66 6.70 16.39
C LEU A 109 -3.31 5.46 15.55
N PRO A 110 -3.56 5.49 14.22
CA PRO A 110 -3.04 4.50 13.30
C PRO A 110 -1.54 4.26 13.52
N GLU A 111 -1.11 3.01 13.36
CA GLU A 111 0.26 2.57 13.63
C GLU A 111 1.29 3.42 12.88
N GLU A 112 1.01 3.76 11.63
CA GLU A 112 1.87 4.56 10.77
C GLU A 112 2.06 5.99 11.31
N MET A 113 1.01 6.61 11.87
CA MET A 113 1.13 7.93 12.50
C MET A 113 1.94 7.87 13.79
N ARG A 114 1.78 6.80 14.58
CA ARG A 114 2.60 6.59 15.78
C ARG A 114 4.07 6.46 15.41
N TRP A 115 4.40 5.76 14.32
CA TRP A 115 5.78 5.60 13.91
C TRP A 115 6.40 6.91 13.41
N LEU A 116 5.66 7.71 12.64
CA LEU A 116 6.11 9.03 12.21
C LEU A 116 6.40 9.98 13.39
N ALA A 117 5.64 9.85 14.48
CA ALA A 117 5.87 10.64 15.69
C ALA A 117 7.04 10.13 16.56
N MET A 118 7.27 8.82 16.57
CA MET A 118 8.20 8.16 17.51
C MET A 118 9.59 7.89 16.95
N TYR A 119 9.73 7.74 15.62
CA TYR A 119 10.98 7.33 14.99
C TYR A 119 11.46 8.35 13.95
N PRO A 120 12.78 8.62 13.88
CA PRO A 120 13.34 9.45 12.84
C PRO A 120 13.31 8.73 11.48
N GLU A 121 13.27 9.51 10.41
CA GLU A 121 13.41 8.99 9.05
C GLU A 121 14.81 8.38 8.83
N ALA A 122 14.83 7.18 8.25
CA ALA A 122 16.07 6.58 7.76
C ALA A 122 16.34 7.08 6.33
N GLY A 123 17.51 7.69 6.11
CA GLY A 123 18.00 7.99 4.76
C GLY A 123 18.35 6.70 4.02
N TRP A 124 18.02 6.62 2.73
CA TRP A 124 18.35 5.48 1.88
C TRP A 124 19.34 5.89 0.78
N ASP A 125 20.59 6.11 1.18
CA ASP A 125 21.63 6.66 0.30
C ASP A 125 22.13 5.68 -0.77
N SER A 126 21.76 4.39 -0.68
CA SER A 126 22.18 3.37 -1.64
C SER A 126 21.34 3.33 -2.92
N LEU A 127 20.27 4.11 -3.03
CA LEU A 127 19.45 4.18 -4.23
C LEU A 127 20.05 5.18 -5.24
N ALA A 128 20.02 4.81 -6.51
CA ALA A 128 20.63 5.60 -7.58
C ALA A 128 20.02 7.01 -7.66
N PRO A 129 20.82 8.07 -7.92
CA PRO A 129 20.31 9.45 -8.01
C PRO A 129 19.16 9.63 -9.00
N GLU A 130 19.10 8.82 -10.06
CA GLU A 130 18.05 8.82 -11.08
C GLU A 130 16.72 8.33 -10.54
N PHE A 131 16.74 7.37 -9.61
CA PHE A 131 15.55 6.90 -8.92
C PHE A 131 14.94 8.04 -8.11
N TRP A 132 15.76 8.73 -7.33
CA TRP A 132 15.33 9.90 -6.57
C TRP A 132 14.83 11.00 -7.51
N LYS A 133 15.57 11.37 -8.55
CA LYS A 133 15.11 12.42 -9.49
C LYS A 133 13.73 12.14 -10.11
N ARG A 134 13.36 10.87 -10.26
CA ARG A 134 12.09 10.47 -10.89
C ARG A 134 10.94 10.28 -9.90
N TYR A 135 11.22 9.89 -8.67
CA TYR A 135 10.21 9.47 -7.69
C TYR A 135 10.28 10.22 -6.34
N ALA A 136 11.29 11.09 -6.13
CA ALA A 136 11.41 12.02 -5.01
C ALA A 136 10.53 13.25 -5.23
#